data_AF-A0A0T6BD69-F1
#
_entry.id   AF-A0A0T6BD69-F1
#
_cell.length_a   1.000
_cell.length_b   1.000
_cell.length_c   1.000
_cell.angle_alpha   90.00
_cell.angle_beta   90.00
_cell.angle_gamma   90.00
#
_symmetry.space_group_name_H-M   'P 1'
#
loop_
_entity.id
_entity.type
_entity.pdbx_description
1 polymer ?
#
loop_
_entity_poly.entity_id
_entity_poly.type
_entity_poly.pdbx_seq_one_letter_code
_entity_poly.pdbx_strand_id
1 'polypeptide(L)'
;MTGNNFNIQSKTWNLKKPTHERHTVLKSVHIYKKHRVQYEVRTYFAFVQYKYLTGSTADTLLEYIQRNLPEGVALKTSMVELQALPDYISAPKSDNLQKRVPIHWRR
;
A
#
# COMPACT_ATOMS: atom_id res chain seq x y z
N MET A 1 -6.35 -19.06 -1.73
CA MET A 1 -6.20 -17.65 -2.13
C MET A 1 -5.33 -17.60 -3.38
N THR A 2 -5.61 -16.70 -4.32
CA THR A 2 -4.92 -16.56 -5.62
C THR A 2 -3.38 -16.54 -5.51
N GLY A 3 -2.82 -15.99 -4.43
CA GLY A 3 -1.38 -15.98 -4.18
C GLY A 3 -0.72 -17.37 -4.14
N ASN A 4 -1.46 -18.42 -3.75
CA ASN A 4 -0.92 -19.79 -3.73
C ASN A 4 -0.70 -20.33 -5.14
N ASN A 5 -1.53 -19.93 -6.11
CA ASN A 5 -1.45 -20.43 -7.49
C ASN A 5 -0.30 -19.77 -8.25
N PHE A 6 0.02 -18.53 -7.91
CA PHE A 6 1.15 -17.80 -8.48
C PHE A 6 2.47 -18.02 -7.71
N ASN A 7 2.47 -18.91 -6.70
CA ASN A 7 3.63 -19.19 -5.85
C ASN A 7 4.21 -17.94 -5.15
N ILE A 8 3.34 -17.03 -4.70
CA ILE A 8 3.72 -15.76 -4.08
C ILE A 8 3.53 -15.85 -2.57
N GLN A 9 4.50 -15.32 -1.81
CA GLN A 9 4.38 -15.22 -0.35
C GLN A 9 3.35 -14.13 0.01
N SER A 10 2.21 -14.55 0.56
CA SER A 10 1.15 -13.66 1.04
C SER A 10 0.99 -13.75 2.55
N LYS A 11 0.81 -12.60 3.20
CA LYS A 11 0.38 -12.49 4.59
C LYS A 11 -0.99 -11.83 4.64
N THR A 12 -1.93 -12.45 5.32
CA THR A 12 -3.29 -11.91 5.49
C THR A 12 -3.56 -11.62 6.96
N TRP A 13 -4.23 -10.51 7.23
CA TRP A 13 -4.72 -10.19 8.57
C TRP A 13 -5.96 -9.30 8.50
N ASN A 14 -6.77 -9.35 9.55
CA ASN A 14 -7.99 -8.59 9.64
C ASN A 14 -7.93 -7.68 10.86
N LEU A 15 -8.61 -6.53 10.77
CA LEU A 15 -8.81 -5.71 11.96
C LEU A 15 -9.72 -6.48 12.94
N LYS A 16 -9.33 -6.53 14.22
CA LYS A 16 -10.08 -7.26 15.25
C LYS A 16 -11.50 -6.71 15.44
N LYS A 17 -11.69 -5.40 15.22
CA LYS A 17 -12.98 -4.73 15.33
C LYS A 17 -13.24 -3.91 14.06
N PRO A 18 -14.47 -3.90 13.53
CA PRO A 18 -14.82 -3.05 12.41
C PRO A 18 -14.89 -1.58 12.83
N THR A 19 -14.83 -0.69 11.85
CA THR A 19 -15.12 0.74 12.06
C THR A 19 -16.64 0.92 12.12
N HIS A 20 -17.12 1.59 13.16
CA HIS A 20 -18.54 1.81 13.40
C HIS A 20 -18.85 3.29 13.20
N GLU A 21 -19.71 3.59 12.24
CA GLU A 21 -20.23 4.94 12.02
C GLU A 21 -21.70 4.95 12.42
N ARG A 22 -22.05 5.82 13.38
CA ARG A 22 -23.40 5.89 13.95
C ARG A 22 -24.01 7.25 13.68
N HIS A 23 -25.19 7.25 13.08
CA HIS A 23 -25.94 8.47 12.81
C HIS A 23 -27.29 8.39 13.50
N THR A 24 -27.61 9.43 14.29
CA THR A 24 -28.91 9.53 14.95
C THR A 24 -29.74 10.59 14.24
N VAL A 25 -30.84 10.17 13.64
CA VAL A 25 -31.73 11.05 12.86
C VAL A 25 -33.08 11.15 13.57
N LEU A 26 -33.78 12.26 13.36
CA LEU A 26 -35.17 12.41 13.80
C LEU A 26 -36.04 11.41 13.04
N LYS A 27 -36.97 10.76 13.74
CA LYS A 27 -37.92 9.85 13.09
C LYS A 27 -38.95 10.61 12.25
N SER A 28 -39.30 11.82 12.67
CA SER A 28 -40.28 12.69 12.02
C SER A 28 -39.60 13.82 11.25
N VAL A 29 -40.28 14.32 10.22
CA VAL A 29 -39.82 15.46 9.41
C VAL A 29 -39.69 16.76 10.22
N HIS A 30 -40.57 17.02 11.21
CA HIS A 30 -40.58 18.30 11.95
C HIS A 30 -40.96 18.15 13.44
N ILE A 31 -40.48 19.09 14.28
CA ILE A 31 -40.75 19.34 15.72
C ILE A 31 -40.40 18.22 16.72
N TYR A 32 -40.60 16.94 16.41
CA TYR A 32 -40.50 15.88 17.42
C TYR A 32 -39.06 15.42 17.71
N LYS A 33 -38.32 16.21 18.52
CA LYS A 33 -36.92 15.93 18.89
C LYS A 33 -36.71 14.66 19.72
N LYS A 34 -37.72 14.25 20.50
CA LYS A 34 -37.65 13.09 21.43
C LYS A 34 -37.63 11.75 20.70
N HIS A 35 -38.25 11.65 19.51
CA HIS A 35 -38.30 10.42 18.74
C HIS A 35 -37.16 10.37 17.73
N ARG A 36 -36.17 9.53 18.00
CA ARG A 36 -34.95 9.39 17.20
C ARG A 36 -34.75 7.95 16.76
N VAL A 37 -34.14 7.77 15.59
CA VAL A 37 -33.69 6.48 15.06
C VAL A 37 -32.18 6.52 14.96
N GLN A 38 -31.53 5.42 15.35
CA GLN A 38 -30.08 5.26 15.22
C GLN A 38 -29.80 4.33 14.05
N TYR A 39 -28.99 4.80 13.11
CA TYR A 39 -28.42 4.02 12.03
C TYR A 39 -26.96 3.73 12.33
N GLU A 40 -26.49 2.57 11.88
CA GLU A 40 -25.10 2.16 12.04
C GLU A 40 -24.59 1.56 10.73
N VAL A 41 -23.43 2.05 10.28
CA VAL A 41 -22.67 1.47 9.18
C VAL A 41 -21.44 0.79 9.80
N ARG A 42 -21.22 -0.48 9.45
CA ARG A 42 -20.08 -1.27 9.91
C ARG A 42 -19.16 -1.57 8.74
N THR A 43 -17.95 -1.05 8.80
CA THR A 43 -16.93 -1.28 7.77
C THR A 43 -15.91 -2.29 8.27
N TYR A 44 -15.86 -3.45 7.63
CA TYR A 44 -14.88 -4.51 7.90
C TYR A 44 -13.70 -4.37 6.97
N PHE A 45 -12.48 -4.50 7.51
CA PHE A 45 -11.25 -4.44 6.73
C PHE A 45 -10.51 -5.78 6.79
N ALA A 46 -10.17 -6.27 5.61
CA ALA A 46 -9.26 -7.39 5.41
C ALA A 46 -8.04 -6.88 4.63
N PHE A 47 -6.84 -7.23 5.10
CA PHE A 47 -5.58 -6.83 4.49
C PHE A 47 -4.86 -8.07 3.97
N VAL A 48 -4.35 -7.96 2.76
CA VAL A 48 -3.46 -8.94 2.15
C VAL A 48 -2.20 -8.22 1.72
N GLN A 49 -1.06 -8.69 2.19
CA GLN A 49 0.25 -8.19 1.81
C GLN A 49 0.98 -9.26 1.01
N TYR A 50 1.37 -8.90 -0.21
CA TYR A 50 2.22 -9.71 -1.06
C TYR A 50 3.66 -9.25 -0.93
N LYS A 51 4.60 -10.19 -0.89
CA LYS A 51 6.05 -9.91 -0.86
C LYS A 51 6.69 -10.37 -2.15
N TYR A 52 7.78 -9.69 -2.53
CA TYR A 52 8.64 -10.05 -3.67
C TYR A 52 7.88 -10.18 -5.00
N LEU A 53 7.22 -9.09 -5.40
CA LEU A 53 6.54 -9.02 -6.70
C LEU A 53 7.42 -8.31 -7.72
N THR A 54 7.40 -8.81 -8.95
CA THR A 54 7.80 -8.05 -10.14
C THR A 54 6.61 -7.23 -10.65
N GLY A 55 6.87 -6.15 -11.40
CA GLY A 55 5.81 -5.28 -11.94
C GLY A 55 4.75 -6.05 -12.71
N SER A 56 5.17 -6.88 -13.68
CA SER A 56 4.25 -7.69 -14.50
C SER A 56 3.38 -8.67 -13.70
N THR A 57 3.95 -9.26 -12.65
CA THR A 57 3.22 -10.18 -11.77
C THR A 57 2.22 -9.43 -10.88
N ALA A 58 2.56 -8.22 -10.44
CA ALA A 58 1.65 -7.37 -9.69
C ALA A 58 0.45 -6.93 -10.55
N ASP A 59 0.70 -6.55 -11.80
CA ASP A 59 -0.35 -6.11 -12.73
C ASP A 59 -1.35 -7.23 -13.04
N THR A 60 -0.84 -8.41 -13.39
CA THR A 60 -1.67 -9.59 -13.67
C THR A 60 -2.48 -10.04 -12.45
N LEU A 61 -1.89 -9.98 -11.24
CA LEU A 61 -2.62 -10.25 -10.01
C LEU A 61 -3.73 -9.23 -9.76
N LEU A 62 -3.42 -7.94 -9.92
CA LEU A 62 -4.37 -6.87 -9.66
C LEU A 62 -5.56 -6.97 -10.63
N GLU A 63 -5.29 -7.26 -11.91
CA GLU A 63 -6.32 -7.49 -12.90
C GLU A 63 -7.24 -8.65 -12.49
N TYR A 64 -6.67 -9.78 -12.09
CA TYR A 64 -7.45 -10.93 -11.63
C TYR A 64 -8.32 -10.59 -10.42
N ILE A 65 -7.77 -9.88 -9.43
CA ILE A 65 -8.50 -9.51 -8.21
C ILE A 65 -9.64 -8.55 -8.54
N GLN A 66 -9.39 -7.53 -9.37
CA GLN A 66 -10.40 -6.54 -9.74
C GLN A 66 -11.55 -7.17 -10.53
N ARG A 67 -11.27 -8.12 -11.43
CA ARG A 67 -12.31 -8.84 -12.19
C ARG A 67 -13.21 -9.71 -11.30
N ASN A 68 -12.71 -10.17 -10.16
CA ASN A 68 -13.42 -11.06 -9.24
C ASN A 68 -13.90 -10.35 -7.96
N LEU A 69 -13.92 -9.01 -7.94
CA LEU A 69 -14.34 -8.26 -6.76
C LEU A 69 -15.87 -8.32 -6.60
N PRO A 70 -16.41 -8.78 -5.45
CA PRO A 70 -17.84 -8.87 -5.23
C PRO A 70 -18.47 -7.49 -4.99
N GLU A 71 -19.79 -7.41 -5.21
CA GLU A 71 -20.56 -6.19 -4.98
C GLU A 71 -20.51 -5.75 -3.51
N GLY A 72 -20.46 -4.44 -3.29
CA GLY A 72 -20.38 -3.87 -1.94
C GLY A 72 -19.00 -3.98 -1.26
N VAL A 73 -17.97 -4.45 -1.97
CA VAL A 73 -16.58 -4.43 -1.50
C VAL A 73 -15.77 -3.40 -2.27
N ALA A 74 -15.09 -2.52 -1.53
CA ALA A 74 -14.12 -1.60 -2.10
C ALA A 74 -12.70 -2.16 -1.96
N LEU A 75 -11.88 -1.97 -2.98
CA LEU A 75 -10.48 -2.39 -3.00
C LEU A 75 -9.57 -1.16 -3.00
N LYS A 76 -8.59 -1.14 -2.08
CA LYS A 76 -7.53 -0.14 -2.03
C LYS A 76 -6.18 -0.83 -2.20
N THR A 77 -5.45 -0.47 -3.25
CA THR A 77 -4.12 -1.00 -3.53
C THR A 77 -3.05 0.04 -3.21
N SER A 78 -2.00 -0.38 -2.51
CA SER A 78 -0.78 0.41 -2.31
C SER A 78 0.40 -0.38 -2.84
N MET A 79 1.09 0.16 -3.84
CA MET A 79 2.29 -0.42 -4.41
C MET A 79 3.52 0.28 -3.85
N VAL A 80 4.54 -0.52 -3.50
CA VAL A 80 5.83 -0.02 -3.03
C VAL A 80 6.88 -0.58 -3.97
N GLU A 81 7.55 0.31 -4.70
CA GLU A 81 8.61 -0.06 -5.62
C GLU A 81 9.98 -0.06 -4.93
N LEU A 82 10.83 -1.01 -5.32
CA LEU A 82 12.23 -1.01 -4.93
C LEU A 82 13.01 -0.24 -5.99
N GLN A 83 13.61 0.87 -5.60
CA GLN A 83 14.44 1.69 -6.48
C GLN A 83 15.88 1.69 -5.97
N ALA A 84 16.84 1.76 -6.90
CA ALA A 84 18.23 1.97 -6.55
C ALA A 84 18.42 3.37 -5.93
N LEU A 85 19.50 3.55 -5.16
CA LEU A 85 19.87 4.87 -4.69
C LEU A 85 20.10 5.78 -5.90
N PRO A 86 19.52 6.99 -5.91
CA PRO A 86 19.70 7.89 -7.03
C PRO A 86 21.15 8.37 -7.14
N ASP A 87 21.59 8.60 -8.38
CA ASP A 87 23.00 8.85 -8.73
C ASP A 87 23.63 10.02 -7.97
N TYR A 88 22.84 11.04 -7.65
CA TYR A 88 23.29 12.26 -6.96
C TYR A 88 23.50 12.08 -5.45
N ILE A 89 22.97 11.01 -4.85
CA ILE A 89 23.22 10.65 -3.44
C ILE A 89 24.42 9.72 -3.32
N SER A 90 24.69 8.94 -4.38
CA SER A 90 25.83 8.05 -4.42
C SER A 90 27.12 8.86 -4.25
N ALA A 91 28.03 8.38 -3.40
CA ALA A 91 29.33 9.01 -3.23
C ALA A 91 29.96 9.21 -4.62
N PRO A 92 30.54 10.38 -4.92
CA PRO A 92 31.25 10.56 -6.17
C PRO A 92 32.26 9.42 -6.25
N LYS A 93 32.21 8.63 -7.33
CA LYS A 93 33.27 7.66 -7.61
C LYS A 93 34.55 8.49 -7.52
N SER A 94 35.35 8.25 -6.49
CA SER A 94 36.64 8.91 -6.35
C SER A 94 37.43 8.42 -7.55
N ASP A 95 37.43 9.24 -8.59
CA ASP A 95 38.27 9.02 -9.73
C ASP A 95 39.68 9.14 -9.15
N ASN A 96 40.28 7.99 -8.88
CA ASN A 96 41.67 7.87 -8.46
C ASN A 96 42.52 8.23 -9.67
N LEU A 97 42.38 9.48 -10.12
CA LEU A 97 43.45 10.23 -10.76
C LEU A 97 44.53 10.32 -9.69
N GLN A 98 45.34 9.26 -9.63
CA GLN A 98 46.76 9.36 -9.40
C GLN A 98 47.23 10.55 -10.25
N LYS A 99 47.19 11.75 -9.66
CA LYS A 99 48.03 12.84 -10.07
C LYS A 99 49.43 12.28 -9.86
N ARG A 100 49.95 11.70 -10.95
CA ARG A 100 51.35 11.42 -11.22
C ARG A 100 52.05 12.77 -11.12
N VAL A 101 52.21 13.28 -9.90
CA VAL A 101 53.08 14.42 -9.68
C VAL A 101 54.48 13.82 -9.86
N PRO A 102 55.23 14.23 -10.89
CA PRO A 102 56.58 13.72 -11.06
C PRO A 102 57.39 14.13 -9.82
N ILE A 103 58.07 13.16 -9.21
CA ILE A 103 58.71 13.23 -7.86
C ILE A 103 59.96 14.15 -7.84
N HIS A 104 60.15 15.09 -8.79
CA HIS A 104 61.44 15.75 -8.99
C HIS A 104 61.61 17.16 -8.37
N TRP A 105 61.23 17.42 -7.11
CA TRP A 105 61.64 18.69 -6.47
C TRP A 105 61.96 18.59 -4.98
N ARG A 106 62.99 17.83 -4.61
CA ARG A 106 63.76 18.09 -3.38
C ARG A 106 65.26 18.10 -3.71
N ARG A 107 65.83 19.30 -3.66
CA ARG A 107 67.25 19.53 -3.36
C ARG A 107 67.41 19.47 -1.84
#